data_AF-A0A1V9YBV3-F1
#
_entry.id   AF-A0A1V9YBV3-F1
#
_cell.length_a   1.000
_cell.length_b   1.000
_cell.length_c   1.000
_cell.angle_alpha   90.00
_cell.angle_beta   90.00
_cell.angle_gamma   90.00
#
_symmetry.space_group_name_H-M   'P 1'
#
loop_
_entity.id
_entity.type
_entity.pdbx_description
1 polymer ?
#
loop_
_entity_poly.entity_id
_entity_poly.type
_entity_poly.pdbx_seq_one_letter_code
_entity_poly.pdbx_strand_id
1 'polypeptide(L)'
;MKGYLIHRVVPANAGDHMEYVCLVENSRGGGVWEIKRRYSVFADLRDNLDDLFDLPHCHYCKDVATKLRAIPFPQKKFFHTDDIIQQRSVQLQAYTEALLKLAANTFHRNCTLVANHAYTLLQRFLTRGQVRHLNITSKDGREGSIPCLLRELQLAMPETKKGHAKRCALEPILEIAPPIAC
;
A
#
# COMPACT_ATOMS: atom_id res chain seq x y z
N MET A 1 5.18 13.42 -7.25
CA MET A 1 4.17 12.74 -6.42
C MET A 1 4.35 13.06 -4.93
N LYS A 2 3.71 14.10 -4.38
CA LYS A 2 3.63 14.23 -2.91
C LYS A 2 2.30 13.64 -2.51
N GLY A 3 2.29 12.73 -1.55
CA GLY A 3 1.04 12.39 -0.89
C GLY A 3 0.54 10.97 -1.05
N TYR A 4 1.28 9.98 -1.56
CA TYR A 4 0.82 8.59 -1.52
C TYR A 4 1.73 7.76 -0.62
N LEU A 5 1.13 6.90 0.20
CA LEU A 5 1.79 5.93 1.07
C LEU A 5 1.16 4.56 0.83
N ILE A 6 1.98 3.51 0.92
CA ILE A 6 1.49 2.12 0.90
C ILE A 6 1.66 1.57 2.30
N HIS A 7 0.57 1.10 2.88
CA HIS A 7 0.54 0.54 4.23
C HIS A 7 0.85 -0.95 4.23
N ARG A 8 0.25 -1.66 3.27
CA ARG A 8 0.40 -3.12 3.16
C ARG A 8 0.14 -3.58 1.73
N VAL A 9 0.82 -4.64 1.35
CA VAL A 9 0.49 -5.46 0.17
C VAL A 9 0.27 -6.88 0.65
N VAL A 10 -0.94 -7.41 0.48
CA VAL A 10 -1.29 -8.77 0.92
C VAL A 10 -1.79 -9.61 -0.26
N PRO A 11 -1.41 -10.89 -0.34
CA PRO A 11 -1.94 -11.76 -1.37
C PRO A 11 -3.42 -12.07 -1.09
N ALA A 12 -4.23 -12.11 -2.14
CA ALA A 12 -5.62 -12.52 -2.11
C ALA A 12 -5.88 -13.48 -3.27
N ASN A 13 -6.54 -14.59 -2.96
CA ASN A 13 -6.97 -15.54 -3.99
C ASN A 13 -8.27 -15.01 -4.62
N ALA A 14 -8.25 -14.76 -5.93
CA ALA A 14 -9.41 -14.31 -6.70
C ALA A 14 -10.17 -15.46 -7.38
N GLY A 15 -9.82 -16.71 -7.07
CA GLY A 15 -10.42 -17.94 -7.59
C GLY A 15 -9.57 -18.58 -8.69
N ASP A 16 -9.43 -17.88 -9.82
CA ASP A 16 -8.67 -18.35 -11.00
C ASP A 16 -7.21 -17.85 -11.03
N HIS A 17 -6.88 -16.83 -10.23
CA HIS A 17 -5.54 -16.25 -10.15
C HIS A 17 -5.28 -15.59 -8.79
N MET A 18 -4.01 -15.31 -8.53
CA MET A 18 -3.58 -14.55 -7.36
C MET A 18 -3.51 -13.06 -7.66
N GLU A 19 -4.12 -12.27 -6.79
CA GLU A 19 -4.02 -10.81 -6.76
C GLU A 19 -3.28 -10.36 -5.49
N TYR A 20 -2.79 -9.15 -5.53
CA TYR A 20 -2.18 -8.46 -4.40
C TYR A 20 -3.02 -7.23 -4.08
N VAL A 21 -3.60 -7.23 -2.89
CA VAL A 21 -4.39 -6.13 -2.36
C VAL A 21 -3.43 -5.14 -1.73
N CYS A 22 -3.35 -3.93 -2.29
CA CYS A 22 -2.53 -2.85 -1.77
C CYS A 22 -3.43 -1.84 -1.06
N LEU A 23 -3.12 -1.56 0.21
CA LEU A 23 -3.76 -0.48 0.96
C LEU A 23 -2.95 0.80 0.76
N VAL A 24 -3.57 1.77 0.11
CA VAL A 24 -2.93 3.04 -0.28
C VAL A 24 -3.59 4.19 0.47
N GLU A 25 -2.78 5.10 0.99
CA GLU A 25 -3.24 6.34 1.62
C GLU A 25 -2.79 7.56 0.81
N ASN A 26 -3.69 8.52 0.62
CA ASN A 26 -3.34 9.87 0.23
C ASN A 26 -2.96 10.70 1.47
N SER A 27 -1.67 10.83 1.79
CA SER A 27 -1.21 11.57 2.96
C SER A 27 -1.47 13.09 2.91
N ARG A 28 -1.95 13.64 1.78
CA ARG A 28 -2.43 15.03 1.71
C ARG A 28 -3.91 15.17 2.05
N GLY A 29 -4.71 14.19 1.66
CA GLY A 29 -6.17 14.23 1.79
C GLY A 29 -6.72 13.30 2.86
N GLY A 30 -5.88 12.49 3.51
CA GLY A 30 -6.27 11.45 4.47
C GLY A 30 -7.08 10.29 3.89
N GLY A 31 -7.34 10.29 2.57
CA GLY A 31 -8.13 9.25 1.93
C GLY A 31 -7.38 7.93 1.89
N VAL A 32 -8.04 6.84 2.26
CA VAL A 32 -7.48 5.48 2.19
C VAL A 32 -8.33 4.64 1.26
N TRP A 33 -7.70 3.87 0.38
CA TRP A 33 -8.38 2.95 -0.51
C TRP A 33 -7.56 1.69 -0.75
N GLU A 34 -8.24 0.66 -1.20
CA GLU A 34 -7.62 -0.57 -1.64
C GLU A 34 -7.60 -0.65 -3.17
N ILE A 35 -6.50 -1.18 -3.71
CA ILE A 35 -6.42 -1.61 -5.11
C ILE A 35 -6.03 -3.08 -5.15
N LYS A 36 -6.58 -3.81 -6.11
CA LYS A 36 -6.20 -5.19 -6.39
C LYS A 36 -5.39 -5.26 -7.68
N ARG A 37 -4.25 -5.94 -7.64
CA ARG A 37 -3.31 -6.03 -8.76
C ARG A 37 -2.73 -7.43 -8.87
N ARG A 38 -2.80 -8.03 -10.06
CA ARG A 38 -2.04 -9.25 -10.37
C ARG A 38 -0.56 -8.93 -10.46
N TYR A 39 0.29 -9.92 -10.23
CA TYR A 39 1.75 -9.78 -10.42
C TYR A 39 2.12 -9.20 -11.79
N SER A 40 1.43 -9.65 -12.86
CA SER A 40 1.68 -9.15 -14.21
C SER A 40 1.51 -7.63 -14.32
N VAL A 41 0.55 -7.05 -13.60
CA VAL A 41 0.32 -5.59 -13.63
C VAL A 41 1.46 -4.82 -12.95
N PHE A 42 2.12 -5.41 -11.95
CA PHE A 42 3.35 -4.83 -11.38
C PHE A 42 4.52 -4.94 -12.36
N ALA A 43 4.63 -6.07 -13.06
CA ALA A 43 5.66 -6.26 -14.08
C ALA A 43 5.46 -5.25 -15.24
N ASP A 44 4.23 -5.10 -15.72
CA ASP A 44 3.89 -4.11 -16.74
C ASP A 44 4.25 -2.68 -16.26
N LEU A 45 3.98 -2.33 -14.99
CA LEU A 45 4.37 -1.02 -14.45
C LEU A 45 5.89 -0.83 -14.48
N ARG A 46 6.66 -1.84 -14.08
CA ARG A 46 8.12 -1.80 -14.10
C ARG A 46 8.61 -1.61 -15.54
N ASP A 47 8.15 -2.44 -16.45
CA ASP A 47 8.61 -2.46 -17.83
C ASP A 47 8.24 -1.13 -18.53
N ASN A 48 7.03 -0.59 -18.31
CA ASN A 48 6.64 0.74 -18.80
C ASN A 48 7.50 1.88 -18.23
N LEU A 49 7.97 1.76 -16.97
CA LEU A 49 8.86 2.74 -16.38
C LEU A 49 10.28 2.61 -16.96
N ASP A 50 10.77 1.39 -17.15
CA ASP A 50 12.08 1.16 -17.76
C ASP A 50 12.12 1.66 -19.21
N ASP A 51 11.09 1.37 -20.00
CA ASP A 51 10.93 1.85 -21.38
C ASP A 51 10.90 3.39 -21.44
N LEU A 52 10.19 4.03 -20.49
CA LEU A 52 10.11 5.48 -20.41
C LEU A 52 11.49 6.14 -20.20
N PHE A 53 12.44 5.43 -19.57
CA PHE A 53 13.77 5.92 -19.26
C PHE A 53 14.90 5.23 -20.04
N ASP A 54 14.57 4.44 -21.07
CA ASP A 54 15.57 3.72 -21.87
C ASP A 54 16.52 4.66 -22.62
N LEU A 55 15.98 5.78 -23.11
CA LEU A 55 16.73 6.88 -23.75
C LEU A 55 16.69 8.14 -22.88
N PRO A 56 17.51 8.24 -21.82
CA PRO A 56 17.46 9.36 -20.90
C PRO A 56 18.03 10.63 -21.53
N HIS A 57 17.16 11.64 -21.74
CA HIS A 57 17.54 12.88 -22.40
C HIS A 57 18.25 13.92 -21.48
N CYS A 58 18.24 13.73 -20.16
CA CYS A 58 18.85 14.65 -19.19
C CYS A 58 19.44 13.93 -17.97
N HIS A 59 20.20 14.64 -17.15
CA HIS A 59 20.82 14.08 -15.95
C HIS A 59 19.80 13.59 -14.90
N TYR A 60 18.63 14.23 -14.80
CA TYR A 60 17.53 13.76 -13.94
C TYR A 60 17.01 12.39 -14.39
N CYS A 61 16.77 12.20 -15.70
CA CYS A 61 16.35 10.92 -16.26
C CYS A 61 17.42 9.84 -16.04
N LYS A 62 18.71 10.17 -16.22
CA LYS A 62 19.82 9.23 -15.98
C LYS A 62 19.87 8.75 -14.53
N ASP A 63 19.70 9.66 -13.57
CA ASP A 63 19.68 9.31 -12.14
C ASP A 63 18.44 8.48 -11.79
N VAL A 64 17.26 8.85 -12.31
CA VAL A 64 16.03 8.06 -12.14
C VAL A 64 16.16 6.66 -12.74
N ALA A 65 16.66 6.54 -13.97
CA ALA A 65 16.88 5.25 -14.64
C ALA A 65 17.81 4.33 -13.83
N THR A 66 18.94 4.89 -13.36
CA THR A 66 19.89 4.16 -12.51
C THR A 66 19.22 3.68 -11.23
N LYS A 67 18.44 4.56 -10.57
CA LYS A 67 17.73 4.23 -9.34
C LYS A 67 16.64 3.19 -9.56
N LEU A 68 15.87 3.28 -10.64
CA LEU A 68 14.83 2.32 -10.99
C LEU A 68 15.40 0.91 -11.20
N ARG A 69 16.47 0.79 -11.99
CA ARG A 69 17.15 -0.49 -12.23
C ARG A 69 17.77 -1.10 -10.97
N ALA A 70 18.09 -0.27 -9.98
CA ALA A 70 18.60 -0.73 -8.69
C ALA A 70 17.50 -1.21 -7.72
N ILE A 71 16.21 -0.95 -7.99
CA ILE A 71 15.13 -1.41 -7.12
C ILE A 71 14.93 -2.92 -7.35
N PRO A 72 15.03 -3.77 -6.31
CA PRO A 72 14.80 -5.19 -6.46
C PRO A 72 13.34 -5.47 -6.82
N PHE A 73 13.13 -6.29 -7.85
CA PHE A 73 11.80 -6.74 -8.27
C PHE A 73 11.68 -8.27 -8.12
N PRO A 74 10.56 -8.80 -7.59
CA PRO A 74 10.37 -10.24 -7.43
C PRO A 74 10.45 -10.97 -8.78
N GLN A 75 11.28 -12.01 -8.83
CA GLN A 75 11.39 -12.86 -10.02
C GLN A 75 10.10 -13.66 -10.28
N LYS A 76 9.80 -13.88 -11.56
CA LYS A 76 8.72 -14.76 -11.98
C LYS A 76 9.13 -16.21 -11.69
N LYS A 77 8.51 -16.82 -10.70
CA LYS A 77 8.70 -18.24 -10.37
C LYS A 77 7.58 -19.07 -11.01
N PHE A 78 7.91 -20.22 -11.58
CA PHE A 78 6.94 -21.14 -12.21
C PHE A 78 6.12 -21.93 -11.18
N PHE A 79 6.62 -22.07 -9.95
CA PHE A 79 5.92 -22.72 -8.85
C PHE A 79 5.47 -21.68 -7.82
N HIS A 80 4.27 -21.87 -7.28
CA HIS A 80 3.65 -20.98 -6.31
C HIS A 80 3.32 -21.77 -5.04
N THR A 81 4.25 -21.76 -4.09
CA THR A 81 3.96 -22.15 -2.70
C THR A 81 3.48 -20.93 -1.91
N ASP A 82 2.77 -21.13 -0.82
CA ASP A 82 2.30 -20.03 0.03
C ASP A 82 3.45 -19.14 0.51
N ASP A 83 4.59 -19.74 0.86
CA ASP A 83 5.82 -19.01 1.23
C ASP A 83 6.32 -18.10 0.10
N ILE A 84 6.29 -18.58 -1.15
CA ILE A 84 6.69 -17.78 -2.32
C ILE A 84 5.72 -16.62 -2.52
N ILE A 85 4.43 -16.85 -2.31
CA ILE A 85 3.40 -15.82 -2.47
C ILE A 85 3.57 -14.73 -1.41
N GLN A 86 3.84 -15.09 -0.15
CA GLN A 86 4.09 -14.15 0.94
C GLN A 86 5.43 -13.43 0.78
N GLN A 87 6.49 -14.13 0.41
CA GLN A 87 7.76 -13.47 0.10
C GLN A 87 7.59 -12.44 -1.03
N ARG A 88 6.80 -12.81 -2.06
CA ARG A 88 6.51 -11.90 -3.17
C ARG A 88 5.72 -10.68 -2.73
N SER A 89 4.75 -10.82 -1.81
CA SER A 89 3.96 -9.67 -1.33
C SER A 89 4.86 -8.64 -0.63
N VAL A 90 5.78 -9.09 0.22
CA VAL A 90 6.78 -8.24 0.90
C VAL A 90 7.69 -7.54 -0.12
N GLN A 91 8.16 -8.27 -1.13
CA GLN A 91 9.00 -7.69 -2.19
C GLN A 91 8.24 -6.66 -3.04
N LEU A 92 6.97 -6.92 -3.38
CA LEU A 92 6.13 -5.97 -4.11
C LEU A 92 5.83 -4.72 -3.27
N GLN A 93 5.62 -4.87 -1.96
CA GLN A 93 5.48 -3.73 -1.06
C GLN A 93 6.75 -2.86 -1.09
N ALA A 94 7.91 -3.46 -0.83
CA ALA A 94 9.19 -2.75 -0.82
C ALA A 94 9.48 -2.06 -2.17
N TYR A 95 9.21 -2.75 -3.28
CA TYR A 95 9.33 -2.20 -4.63
C TYR A 95 8.47 -0.96 -4.81
N THR A 96 7.19 -1.04 -4.43
CA THR A 96 6.25 0.06 -4.63
C THR A 96 6.55 1.25 -3.70
N GLU A 97 6.98 0.99 -2.47
CA GLU A 97 7.49 2.03 -1.57
C GLU A 97 8.72 2.75 -2.14
N ALA A 98 9.66 2.01 -2.75
CA ALA A 98 10.83 2.59 -3.38
C ALA A 98 10.46 3.48 -4.58
N LEU A 99 9.50 3.05 -5.41
CA LEU A 99 8.95 3.86 -6.49
C LEU A 99 8.30 5.15 -5.98
N LEU A 100 7.52 5.06 -4.91
CA LEU A 100 6.88 6.22 -4.28
C LEU A 100 7.93 7.20 -3.73
N LYS A 101 8.97 6.70 -3.06
CA LYS A 101 10.09 7.52 -2.57
C LYS A 101 10.81 8.22 -3.72
N LEU A 102 11.05 7.52 -4.82
CA LEU A 102 11.67 8.09 -6.01
C LEU A 102 10.79 9.19 -6.62
N ALA A 103 9.49 8.94 -6.79
CA ALA A 103 8.53 9.93 -7.31
C ALA A 103 8.26 11.10 -6.33
N ALA A 104 8.54 10.91 -5.03
CA ALA A 104 8.44 11.94 -4.01
C ALA A 104 9.60 12.94 -4.08
N ASN A 105 10.77 12.52 -4.54
CA ASN A 105 11.96 13.36 -4.65
C ASN A 105 11.67 14.61 -5.52
N THR A 106 11.99 15.79 -4.99
CA THR A 106 11.78 17.07 -5.67
C THR A 106 12.81 17.33 -6.76
N PHE A 107 14.03 16.80 -6.61
CA PHE A 107 15.11 16.96 -7.57
C PHE A 107 14.73 16.46 -8.97
N HIS A 108 14.08 15.28 -9.05
CA HIS A 108 13.73 14.67 -10.32
C HIS A 108 12.55 15.35 -11.04
N ARG A 109 11.78 16.19 -10.34
CA ARG A 109 10.60 16.85 -10.91
C ARG A 109 10.91 18.02 -11.82
N ASN A 110 12.18 18.44 -11.88
CA ASN A 110 12.62 19.45 -12.83
C ASN A 110 12.57 18.95 -14.28
N CYS A 111 12.50 17.62 -14.48
CA CYS A 111 12.27 17.02 -15.78
C CYS A 111 10.78 16.78 -16.03
N THR A 112 10.25 17.28 -17.14
CA THR A 112 8.84 17.10 -17.55
C THR A 112 8.47 15.64 -17.77
N LEU A 113 9.38 14.83 -18.34
CA LEU A 113 9.16 13.40 -18.55
C LEU A 113 8.98 12.65 -17.22
N VAL A 114 9.81 12.96 -16.21
CA VAL A 114 9.64 12.39 -14.86
C VAL A 114 8.38 12.95 -14.18
N ALA A 115 8.21 14.26 -14.21
CA ALA A 115 7.15 14.96 -13.47
C ALA A 115 5.74 14.62 -13.97
N ASN A 116 5.59 14.38 -15.28
CA ASN A 116 4.31 14.11 -15.90
C ASN A 116 4.17 12.63 -16.25
N HIS A 117 5.02 12.07 -17.12
CA HIS A 117 4.79 10.72 -17.65
C HIS A 117 4.98 9.62 -16.60
N ALA A 118 6.11 9.61 -15.89
CA ALA A 118 6.34 8.62 -14.83
C ALA A 118 5.34 8.78 -13.68
N TYR A 119 4.99 10.04 -13.37
CA TYR A 119 3.94 10.36 -12.39
C TYR A 119 2.57 9.80 -12.80
N THR A 120 2.16 10.00 -14.05
CA THR A 120 0.87 9.51 -14.57
C THR A 120 0.80 7.99 -14.55
N LEU A 121 1.89 7.29 -14.92
CA LEU A 121 1.95 5.83 -14.85
C LEU A 121 1.74 5.32 -13.41
N LEU A 122 2.48 5.86 -12.45
CA LEU A 122 2.35 5.52 -11.04
C LEU A 122 0.97 5.89 -10.49
N GLN A 123 0.44 7.06 -10.82
CA GLN A 123 -0.88 7.49 -10.35
C GLN A 123 -1.97 6.58 -10.89
N ARG A 124 -1.92 6.22 -12.19
CA ARG A 124 -2.86 5.29 -12.81
C ARG A 124 -2.78 3.93 -12.14
N PHE A 125 -1.57 3.44 -11.86
CA PHE A 125 -1.36 2.19 -11.13
C PHE A 125 -2.00 2.24 -9.73
N LEU A 126 -1.90 3.36 -9.01
CA LEU A 126 -2.39 3.49 -7.64
C LEU A 126 -3.89 3.77 -7.51
N THR A 127 -4.54 4.26 -8.55
CA THR A 127 -5.94 4.76 -8.46
C THR A 127 -6.94 3.98 -9.32
N ARG A 128 -6.50 3.25 -10.35
CA ARG A 128 -7.41 2.52 -11.24
C ARG A 128 -8.15 1.40 -10.50
N GLY A 129 -9.48 1.37 -10.54
CA GLY A 129 -10.25 0.37 -9.80
C GLY A 129 -10.06 0.45 -8.29
N GLN A 130 -9.76 1.65 -7.76
CA GLN A 130 -9.72 1.89 -6.32
C GLN A 130 -11.09 1.61 -5.70
N VAL A 131 -11.07 0.86 -4.60
CA VAL A 131 -12.22 0.67 -3.73
C VAL A 131 -11.95 1.51 -2.49
N ARG A 132 -12.67 2.62 -2.35
CA ARG A 132 -12.57 3.47 -1.16
C ARG A 132 -13.31 2.79 -0.01
N HIS A 133 -12.66 2.65 1.14
CA HIS A 133 -13.37 2.28 2.36
C HIS A 133 -14.07 3.53 2.86
N LEU A 134 -15.28 3.77 2.36
CA LEU A 134 -16.05 4.93 2.75
C LEU A 134 -16.65 4.75 4.15
N ASN A 135 -17.08 3.54 4.54
CA ASN A 135 -17.74 3.27 5.83
C ASN A 135 -17.49 1.84 6.34
N ILE A 136 -17.35 1.68 7.67
CA ILE A 136 -17.78 0.44 8.37
C ILE A 136 -19.26 0.64 8.71
N THR A 137 -20.11 -0.26 8.24
CA THR A 137 -21.45 -0.43 8.80
C THR A 137 -21.33 -1.23 10.10
N SER A 138 -21.54 -0.58 11.24
CA SER A 138 -21.75 -1.30 12.51
C SER A 138 -23.01 -2.19 12.39
N LYS A 139 -23.08 -3.27 13.18
CA LYS A 139 -24.27 -4.13 13.33
C LYS A 139 -25.51 -3.33 13.75
N ASP A 140 -25.31 -2.13 14.31
CA ASP A 140 -26.33 -1.16 14.71
C ASP A 140 -26.68 -0.11 13.63
N GLY A 141 -26.20 -0.27 12.39
CA GLY A 141 -26.50 0.62 11.26
C GLY A 141 -25.83 2.00 11.32
N ARG A 142 -24.88 2.22 12.25
CA ARG A 142 -24.10 3.47 12.32
C ARG A 142 -22.88 3.39 11.39
N GLU A 143 -22.79 4.33 10.47
CA GLU A 143 -21.64 4.51 9.57
C GLU A 143 -20.48 5.16 10.33
N GLY A 144 -19.38 4.43 10.51
CA GLY A 144 -18.13 4.96 11.06
C GLY A 144 -17.01 4.84 10.03
N SER A 145 -16.27 5.91 9.78
CA SER A 145 -15.10 5.87 8.88
C SER A 145 -13.84 5.39 9.63
N ILE A 146 -13.18 4.37 9.08
CA ILE A 146 -12.00 3.68 9.68
C ILE A 146 -10.84 4.63 10.00
N PRO A 147 -10.48 5.61 9.14
CA PRO A 147 -9.34 6.49 9.43
C PRO A 147 -9.57 7.37 10.66
N CYS A 148 -10.82 7.75 10.93
CA CYS A 148 -11.19 8.53 12.10
C CYS A 148 -11.09 7.69 13.37
N LEU A 149 -11.62 6.46 13.34
CA LEU A 149 -11.58 5.55 14.49
C LEU A 149 -10.17 5.09 14.85
N LEU A 150 -9.32 4.77 13.87
CA LEU A 150 -7.93 4.39 14.12
C LEU A 150 -7.11 5.59 14.65
N ARG A 151 -7.35 6.79 14.12
CA ARG A 151 -6.69 8.01 14.60
C ARG A 151 -7.17 8.38 16.00
N GLU A 152 -8.46 8.26 16.29
CA GLU A 152 -9.02 8.45 17.63
C GLU A 152 -8.46 7.43 18.61
N LEU A 153 -8.33 6.16 18.24
CA LEU A 153 -7.72 5.12 19.08
C LEU A 153 -6.24 5.39 19.36
N GLN A 154 -5.48 5.84 18.35
CA GLN A 154 -4.08 6.23 18.53
C GLN A 154 -3.93 7.49 19.40
N LEU A 155 -4.83 8.46 19.28
CA LEU A 155 -4.86 9.67 20.12
C LEU A 155 -5.40 9.39 21.54
N ALA A 156 -6.22 8.34 21.70
CA ALA A 156 -6.79 7.91 22.97
C ALA A 156 -5.88 6.94 23.75
N MET A 157 -4.68 6.63 23.24
CA MET A 157 -3.64 6.01 24.06
C MET A 157 -2.88 7.10 24.82
N PRO A 158 -3.19 7.37 26.11
CA PRO A 158 -2.39 8.30 26.87
C PRO A 158 -0.99 7.71 27.06
N GLU A 159 0.03 8.52 26.79
CA GLU A 159 1.37 8.24 27.31
C GLU A 159 1.26 8.02 28.81
N THR A 160 1.73 6.87 29.28
CA THR A 160 1.73 6.49 30.70
C THR A 160 2.63 7.44 31.49
N LYS A 161 2.12 8.63 31.82
CA LYS A 161 2.62 9.47 32.89
C LYS A 161 1.97 8.99 34.18
N LYS A 162 2.83 8.61 35.13
CA LYS A 162 2.48 8.23 36.49
C LYS A 162 1.49 9.24 37.09
N GLY A 163 0.29 8.79 37.44
CA GLY A 163 -0.67 9.59 38.20
C GLY A 163 -2.12 9.22 37.86
N HIS A 164 -2.80 8.64 38.84
CA HIS A 164 -4.24 8.36 38.92
C HIS A 164 -5.16 8.91 37.81
N ALA A 165 -5.70 8.03 36.96
CA ALA A 165 -6.99 8.21 36.30
C ALA A 165 -7.60 6.83 35.96
N LYS A 166 -8.93 6.74 36.10
CA LYS A 166 -9.74 5.51 36.04
C LYS A 166 -9.47 4.69 34.76
N ARG A 167 -9.13 3.42 34.95
CA ARG A 167 -8.96 2.43 33.87
C ARG A 167 -10.31 2.18 33.18
N CYS A 168 -10.49 2.68 31.97
CA CYS A 168 -11.29 1.94 30.97
C CYS A 168 -10.38 0.83 30.43
N ALA A 169 -10.24 -0.24 31.20
CA ALA A 169 -9.67 -1.47 30.69
C ALA A 169 -10.72 -2.07 29.75
N LEU A 170 -10.42 -2.13 28.45
CA LEU A 170 -11.20 -2.95 27.53
C LEU A 170 -11.01 -4.40 27.99
N GLU A 171 -12.08 -5.02 28.49
CA GLU A 171 -12.05 -6.43 28.84
C GLU A 171 -11.86 -7.25 27.56
N PRO A 172 -10.97 -8.25 27.56
CA PRO A 172 -10.85 -9.17 26.44
C PRO A 172 -12.18 -9.90 26.27
N ILE A 173 -12.64 -10.00 25.01
CA ILE A 173 -13.79 -10.83 24.66
C ILE A 173 -13.38 -12.27 24.96
N LEU A 174 -13.83 -12.81 26.09
CA LEU A 174 -13.82 -14.24 26.34
C LEU A 174 -14.84 -14.85 25.38
N GLU A 175 -14.35 -15.52 24.34
CA GLU A 175 -15.18 -16.41 23.54
C GLU A 175 -15.82 -17.44 24.48
N ILE A 176 -17.12 -17.28 24.73
CA ILE A 176 -17.93 -18.30 25.40
C ILE A 176 -18.13 -19.41 24.36
N ALA A 177 -17.17 -20.33 24.28
CA ALA A 177 -17.42 -21.63 23.66
C ALA A 177 -18.48 -22.35 24.51
N PRO A 178 -19.59 -22.83 23.93
CA PRO A 178 -20.55 -23.64 24.67
C PRO A 178 -19.89 -24.97 25.10
N PRO A 179 -20.23 -25.50 26.28
CA PRO A 179 -19.67 -26.77 26.73
C PRO A 179 -20.07 -27.89 25.77
N ILE A 180 -19.07 -28.68 25.35
CA ILE A 180 -19.28 -29.93 24.63
C ILE A 180 -19.98 -30.88 25.62
N ALA A 181 -21.24 -31.19 25.34
CA ALA A 181 -21.95 -32.25 26.04
C ALA A 181 -21.39 -33.61 25.57
N CYS A 182 -20.86 -34.39 26.52
CA CYS A 182 -20.70 -35.83 26.40
C CYS A 182 -21.73 -36.50 27.32
#